data_AF-A0AAW8HMS1-F1
#
_entry.id   AF-A0AAW8HMS1-F1
#
_cell.length_a   1.000
_cell.length_b   1.000
_cell.length_c   1.000
_cell.angle_alpha   90.00
_cell.angle_beta   90.00
_cell.angle_gamma   90.00
#
_symmetry.space_group_name_H-M   'P 1'
#
loop_
_entity.id
_entity.type
_entity.pdbx_description
1 polymer ?
#
loop_
_entity_poly.entity_id
_entity_poly.type
_entity_poly.pdbx_seq_one_letter_code
_entity_poly.pdbx_strand_id
1 'polypeptide(L)' 'AKVALNVVNVRTSEVVFSSQGAGEYELSNREIIGFGGTASYDSTLNGKVLDLAIREAVNNLVAGIDNGSWNPSNVN' A
#
# COMPACT_ATOMS: atom_id res chain seq x y z
N ALA A 1 -3.43 6.97 2.10
CA ALA A 1 -3.93 5.60 1.85
C ALA A 1 -3.09 4.61 2.64
N LYS A 2 -3.69 3.53 3.16
CA LYS A 2 -2.97 2.49 3.91
C LYS A 2 -3.16 1.14 3.22
N VAL A 3 -2.06 0.41 3.02
CA VAL A 3 -2.02 -0.91 2.39
C VAL A 3 -1.38 -1.91 3.35
N ALA A 4 -1.97 -3.09 3.46
CA ALA A 4 -1.39 -4.24 4.13
C ALA A 4 -1.10 -5.33 3.09
N LEU A 5 0.12 -5.87 3.12
CA LEU A 5 0.58 -6.94 2.24
C LEU A 5 0.86 -8.18 3.09
N ASN A 6 0.11 -9.25 2.86
CA ASN A 6 0.26 -10.51 3.58
C ASN A 6 0.85 -11.57 2.64
N VAL A 7 1.94 -12.19 3.06
CA VAL A 7 2.53 -13.35 2.40
C VAL A 7 1.91 -14.60 3.02
N VAL A 8 1.31 -15.44 2.18
CA VAL A 8 0.60 -16.66 2.62
C VAL A 8 1.31 -17.89 2.09
N ASN A 9 1.49 -18.90 2.94
CA ASN A 9 1.93 -20.22 2.52
C ASN A 9 0.76 -20.95 1.83
N VAL A 10 0.91 -21.27 0.54
CA VAL A 10 -0.16 -21.92 -0.25
C VAL A 10 -0.51 -23.33 0.20
N ARG A 11 0.37 -24.02 0.94
CA ARG A 11 0.13 -25.38 1.45
C ARG A 11 -0.63 -25.38 2.76
N THR A 12 -0.31 -24.47 3.66
CA THR A 12 -0.91 -24.40 5.02
C THR A 12 -1.99 -23.32 5.14
N SER A 13 -2.08 -22.41 4.17
CA SER A 13 -2.91 -21.20 4.21
C SER A 13 -2.59 -20.23 5.35
N GLU A 14 -1.43 -20.38 5.98
CA GLU A 14 -0.99 -19.49 7.06
C GLU A 14 -0.28 -18.25 6.52
N VAL A 15 -0.49 -17.12 7.19
CA VAL A 15 0.27 -15.89 6.92
C VAL A 15 1.66 -16.06 7.53
N VAL A 16 2.68 -16.09 6.68
CA VAL A 16 4.09 -16.25 7.10
C VAL A 16 4.82 -14.93 7.27
N PHE A 17 4.29 -13.85 6.69
CA PHE A 17 4.82 -12.51 6.84
C PHE A 17 3.77 -11.45 6.49
N SER A 18 3.87 -10.27 7.08
CA SER A 18 3.01 -9.13 6.79
C SER A 18 3.82 -7.84 6.79
N SER A 19 3.65 -7.01 5.76
CA SER A 19 4.16 -5.64 5.72
C SER A 19 3.02 -4.64 5.53
N GLN A 20 3.23 -3.40 5.98
CA GLN A 20 2.29 -2.30 5.78
C GLN A 20 2.99 -1.14 5.08
N GLY A 21 2.24 -0.38 4.28
CA GLY A 21 2.68 0.86 3.67
C GLY A 21 1.61 1.94 3.82
N ALA A 22 2.04 3.18 4.00
CA ALA A 22 1.21 4.34 4.23
C ALA A 22 1.59 5.47 3.26
N GLY A 23 0.85 5.57 2.16
CA GLY A 23 0.97 6.72 1.27
C GLY A 23 0.27 7.93 1.90
N GLU A 24 1.01 8.83 2.52
CA GLU A 24 0.49 10.15 2.89
C GLU A 24 0.57 11.10 1.68
N TYR A 25 -0.57 11.65 1.28
CA TYR A 25 -0.61 12.81 0.40
C TYR A 25 -1.53 13.81 1.09
N GLU A 26 -0.90 14.82 1.69
CA GLU A 26 -1.62 15.90 2.35
C GLU A 26 -2.31 16.72 1.26
N LEU A 27 -3.63 16.57 1.17
CA LEU A 27 -4.42 17.45 0.32
C LEU A 27 -4.38 18.82 1.01
N SER A 28 -3.66 19.78 0.44
CA SER A 28 -4.02 21.19 0.63
C SER A 28 -5.40 21.33 0.02
N ASN A 29 -6.41 21.06 0.85
CA ASN A 29 -7.82 21.08 0.52
C ASN A 29 -8.18 22.55 0.29
N ARG A 30 -7.78 23.09 -0.86
CA ARG A 30 -8.28 24.38 -1.34
C ARG A 30 -9.72 24.14 -1.73
N GLU A 31 -10.56 24.35 -0.74
CA GLU A 31 -11.98 24.61 -0.81
C GLU A 31 -12.30 25.44 -2.08
N ILE A 32 -12.82 24.79 -3.13
CA ILE A 32 -13.48 25.49 -4.23
C ILE A 32 -14.98 25.41 -3.93
N ILE A 33 -15.49 26.38 -3.18
CA ILE A 33 -16.92 26.69 -3.15
C ILE A 33 -17.26 27.29 -4.52
N GLY A 34 -18.00 26.56 -5.37
CA GLY A 34 -18.36 27.08 -6.69
C GLY A 34 -19.25 26.15 -7.50
N PHE A 35 -20.54 26.12 -7.15
CA PHE A 35 -21.71 25.76 -7.96
C PHE A 35 -21.56 24.84 -9.19
N GLY A 36 -22.18 23.66 -9.07
CA GLY A 36 -23.14 23.18 -10.08
C GLY A 36 -22.60 22.48 -11.32
N GLY A 37 -22.72 21.16 -11.34
CA GLY A 37 -22.60 20.33 -12.55
C GLY A 37 -21.52 19.26 -12.41
N THR A 38 -21.92 18.08 -11.91
CA THR A 38 -21.09 16.86 -11.83
C THR A 38 -19.65 17.12 -11.41
N ALA A 39 -19.39 17.15 -10.11
CA ALA A 39 -18.05 17.00 -9.58
C ALA A 39 -17.48 15.70 -10.15
N SER A 40 -16.74 15.80 -11.25
CA SER A 40 -15.99 14.71 -11.82
C SER A 40 -15.08 14.22 -10.71
N TYR A 41 -15.41 13.03 -10.20
CA TYR A 41 -14.53 12.24 -9.37
C TYR A 41 -13.20 12.11 -10.12
N ASP A 42 -12.23 12.96 -9.80
CA ASP A 42 -10.89 12.93 -10.37
C ASP A 42 -10.16 11.70 -9.84
N SER A 43 -10.40 10.59 -10.52
CA SER A 43 -9.87 9.26 -10.24
C SER A 43 -8.35 9.17 -10.43
N THR A 44 -7.67 10.21 -10.93
CA THR A 44 -6.21 10.21 -11.08
C THR A 44 -5.47 10.37 -9.75
N LEU A 45 -6.10 11.01 -8.76
CA LEU A 45 -5.46 11.35 -7.50
C LEU A 45 -5.40 10.17 -6.52
N ASN A 46 -6.50 9.42 -6.40
CA ASN A 46 -6.57 8.25 -5.50
C ASN A 46 -5.60 7.14 -5.97
N GLY A 47 -5.42 6.97 -7.28
CA GLY A 47 -4.46 6.01 -7.85
C GLY A 47 -3.00 6.31 -7.49
N LYS A 48 -2.61 7.59 -7.38
CA LYS A 48 -1.23 7.98 -7.07
C LYS A 48 -0.85 7.73 -5.61
N VAL A 49 -1.77 7.97 -4.68
CA VAL A 49 -1.54 7.73 -3.24
C VAL A 49 -1.55 6.24 -2.93
N LEU A 50 -2.36 5.46 -3.65
CA LEU A 50 -2.34 4.01 -3.56
C LEU A 50 -1.02 3.42 -4.08
N ASP A 51 -0.52 3.89 -5.24
CA ASP A 51 0.79 3.46 -5.77
C ASP A 51 1.93 3.75 -4.78
N LEU A 52 1.92 4.92 -4.13
CA LEU A 52 2.89 5.25 -3.09
C LEU A 52 2.82 4.29 -1.90
N ALA A 53 1.61 4.00 -1.41
CA ALA A 53 1.40 3.08 -0.30
C ALA A 53 1.82 1.64 -0.64
N ILE A 54 1.60 1.19 -1.89
CA ILE A 54 2.02 -0.14 -2.37
C ILE A 54 3.56 -0.21 -2.43
N ARG A 55 4.21 0.79 -3.02
CA ARG A 55 5.68 0.82 -3.11
C ARG A 55 6.33 0.77 -1.74
N GLU A 56 5.80 1.52 -0.77
CA GLU A 56 6.31 1.48 0.59
C GLU A 56 6.10 0.11 1.25
N ALA A 57 4.91 -0.51 1.09
CA ALA A 57 4.65 -1.85 1.59
C ALA A 57 5.62 -2.90 1.02
N VAL A 58 5.98 -2.77 -0.27
CA VAL A 58 6.96 -3.63 -0.94
C VAL A 58 8.38 -3.34 -0.47
N ASN A 59 8.77 -2.07 -0.29
CA ASN A 59 10.09 -1.74 0.26
C ASN A 59 10.25 -2.32 1.67
N ASN A 60 9.22 -2.24 2.51
CA ASN A 60 9.22 -2.84 3.85
C ASN A 60 9.28 -4.37 3.79
N LEU A 61 8.65 -4.99 2.79
CA LEU A 61 8.78 -6.43 2.54
C LEU A 61 10.22 -6.80 2.22
N VAL A 62 10.87 -6.08 1.28
CA VAL A 62 12.26 -6.34 0.87
C VAL A 62 13.22 -6.09 2.03
N ALA A 63 13.04 -5.03 2.81
CA ALA A 63 13.83 -4.78 4.01
C ALA A 63 13.69 -5.92 5.03
N GLY A 64 12.50 -6.53 5.13
CA GLY A 64 12.29 -7.73 5.93
C GLY A 64 13.09 -8.94 5.44
N ILE A 65 13.29 -9.06 4.13
CA ILE A 65 14.14 -10.11 3.53
C ILE A 65 15.62 -9.85 3.83
N ASP A 66 16.10 -8.64 3.57
CA ASP A 66 17.51 -8.27 3.74
C ASP A 66 17.96 -8.36 5.20
N ASN A 67 17.07 -8.00 6.14
CA ASN A 67 17.33 -8.12 7.58
C ASN A 67 17.15 -9.55 8.12
N GLY A 68 16.83 -10.52 7.26
CA GLY A 68 16.60 -11.92 7.64
C GLY A 68 15.33 -12.16 8.45
N SER A 69 14.44 -11.17 8.56
CA SER A 69 13.14 -11.29 9.24
C SER A 69 12.16 -12.16 8.45
N TRP A 70 12.36 -12.30 7.14
CA TRP A 70 11.64 -13.23 6.29
C TRP A 70 12.57 -13.85 5.24
N ASN A 71 12.58 -15.18 5.11
CA ASN A 71 13.34 -15.86 4.07
C ASN A 71 12.41 -16.65 3.16
N PRO A 72 12.13 -16.17 1.93
CA PRO A 72 11.26 -16.86 1.00
C PRO A 72 11.84 -18.18 0.46
N SER A 73 13.14 -18.44 0.67
CA SER A 73 13.82 -19.69 0.27
C SER A 73 13.63 -20.81 1.29
N ASN A 74 13.28 -20.50 2.54
CA ASN A 74 13.09 -21.48 3.62
C ASN A 74 11.65 -22.04 3.65
N VAL A 75 11.09 -22.33 2.47
CA VAL A 75 9.78 -23.00 2.38
C VAL A 75 10.01 -24.50 2.49
N ASN A 76 9.78 -25.06 3.70
CA ASN A 76 9.65 -26.51 3.89
C ASN A 76 8.37 -27.04 3.20
#